data_AF-Q71F47-F1
#
_entry.id   AF-Q71F47-F1
#
_cell.length_a   1.000
_cell.length_b   1.000
_cell.length_c   1.000
_cell.angle_alpha   90.00
_cell.angle_beta   90.00
_cell.angle_gamma   90.00
#
_symmetry.space_group_name_H-M   'P 1'
#
loop_
_entity.id
_entity.type
_entity.pdbx_description
1 polymer ?
#
loop_
_entity_poly.entity_id
_entity_poly.type
_entity_poly.pdbx_seq_one_letter_code
_entity_poly.pdbx_strand_id
1 'polypeptide(L)'
;MSDEEHHFESKADAGASKTYPQQAGTIRKNGYIVIKNRPCKVVEVSTSKTGKHGHAKCHFVGIDIFTAKKLEDIVPSSHNCDAPHVNRTDYQLIDISEDGFVSLLTESGNTKDNLRLPTDENLLSQIKDGFA
;
A
#
# COMPACT_ATOMS: atom_id res chain seq x y z
N MET A 1 33.25 32.26 21.79
CA MET A 1 32.32 31.14 22.03
C MET A 1 31.15 31.38 21.10
N SER A 2 31.09 30.63 20.01
CA SER A 2 29.97 30.63 19.07
C SER A 2 29.59 29.18 18.93
N ASP A 3 28.61 28.73 19.72
CA ASP A 3 27.99 27.43 19.53
C ASP A 3 27.09 27.53 18.30
N GLU A 4 27.55 26.92 17.21
CA GLU A 4 26.80 26.74 15.98
C GLU A 4 25.89 25.51 16.19
N GLU A 5 24.63 25.76 16.54
CA GLU A 5 23.58 24.73 16.61
C GLU A 5 23.39 24.11 15.21
N HIS A 6 24.04 22.97 14.99
CA HIS A 6 23.78 22.13 13.83
C HIS A 6 22.38 21.51 13.96
N HIS A 7 21.38 22.18 13.40
CA HIS A 7 20.07 21.60 13.11
C HIS A 7 20.26 20.48 12.09
N PHE A 8 20.35 19.23 12.56
CA PHE A 8 20.29 18.06 11.69
C PHE A 8 18.86 17.93 11.17
N GLU A 9 18.61 18.47 9.98
CA GLU A 9 17.39 18.16 9.23
C GLU A 9 17.29 16.63 9.09
N SER A 10 16.21 16.09 9.65
CA SER A 10 15.83 14.69 9.58
C SER A 10 15.89 14.18 8.14
N LYS A 11 16.66 13.10 7.93
CA LYS A 11 16.80 12.30 6.69
C LYS A 11 15.77 12.68 5.61
N ALA A 12 16.22 13.45 4.63
CA ALA A 12 15.50 13.67 3.38
C ALA A 12 15.09 12.30 2.79
N ASP A 13 13.79 12.14 2.51
CA ASP A 13 13.25 10.98 1.81
C ASP A 13 13.94 10.88 0.45
N ALA A 14 14.83 9.91 0.31
CA ALA A 14 15.73 9.78 -0.82
C ALA A 14 14.99 9.30 -2.07
N GLY A 15 14.04 10.10 -2.59
CA GLY A 15 13.45 10.02 -3.92
C GLY A 15 13.06 8.63 -4.43
N ALA A 16 12.83 7.66 -3.55
CA ALA A 16 12.66 6.27 -3.94
C ALA A 16 11.32 6.12 -4.64
N SER A 17 11.33 5.46 -5.80
CA SER A 17 10.11 5.23 -6.55
C SER A 17 9.10 4.44 -5.71
N LYS A 18 7.84 4.88 -5.70
CA LYS A 18 6.74 4.19 -4.99
C LYS A 18 6.29 2.92 -5.70
N THR A 19 6.69 2.77 -6.96
CA THR A 19 6.34 1.64 -7.83
C THR A 19 7.56 1.11 -8.57
N TYR A 20 7.45 -0.11 -9.07
CA TYR A 20 8.40 -0.72 -10.00
C TYR A 20 7.65 -1.27 -11.22
N PRO A 21 8.28 -1.27 -12.41
CA PRO A 21 7.66 -1.83 -13.60
C PRO A 21 7.60 -3.36 -13.51
N GLN A 22 6.44 -3.94 -13.82
CA GLN A 22 6.24 -5.38 -13.93
C GLN A 22 5.42 -5.72 -15.18
N GLN A 23 5.89 -6.68 -15.98
CA GLN A 23 5.17 -7.11 -17.18
C GLN A 23 3.80 -7.70 -16.81
N ALA A 24 2.72 -7.19 -17.44
CA ALA A 24 1.34 -7.56 -17.17
C ALA A 24 1.11 -9.08 -17.20
N GLY A 25 1.70 -9.78 -18.18
CA GLY A 25 1.61 -11.24 -18.30
C GLY A 25 2.20 -12.04 -17.14
N THR A 26 2.97 -11.41 -16.24
CA THR A 26 3.58 -12.05 -15.06
C THR A 26 2.81 -11.80 -13.76
N ILE A 27 1.89 -10.83 -13.74
CA ILE A 27 1.07 -10.53 -12.58
C ILE A 27 0.07 -11.69 -12.36
N ARG A 28 -0.09 -12.10 -11.10
CA ARG A 28 -0.95 -13.22 -10.68
C ARG A 28 -1.95 -12.75 -9.64
N LYS A 29 -2.97 -13.58 -9.38
CA LYS A 29 -3.88 -13.41 -8.23
C LYS A 29 -3.07 -13.25 -6.94
N ASN A 30 -3.53 -12.38 -6.06
CA ASN A 30 -2.87 -11.90 -4.85
C ASN A 30 -1.62 -11.02 -5.07
N GLY A 31 -1.19 -10.80 -6.31
CA GLY A 31 -0.18 -9.79 -6.63
C GLY A 31 -0.72 -8.36 -6.48
N TYR A 32 0.14 -7.37 -6.71
CA TYR A 32 -0.21 -5.96 -6.65
C TYR A 32 -0.04 -5.29 -8.01
N ILE A 33 -0.93 -4.34 -8.30
CA ILE A 33 -0.91 -3.54 -9.52
C ILE A 33 -1.50 -2.16 -9.21
N VAL A 34 -1.00 -1.11 -9.85
CA VAL A 34 -1.62 0.21 -9.83
C VAL A 34 -2.68 0.30 -10.91
N ILE A 35 -3.94 0.52 -10.54
CA ILE A 35 -5.05 0.75 -11.47
C ILE A 35 -5.55 2.17 -11.23
N LYS A 36 -5.54 3.02 -12.27
CA LYS A 36 -6.02 4.42 -12.18
C LYS A 36 -5.38 5.20 -11.01
N ASN A 37 -4.06 5.09 -10.85
CA ASN A 37 -3.27 5.68 -9.75
C ASN A 37 -3.61 5.18 -8.34
N ARG A 38 -4.24 3.99 -8.24
CA ARG A 38 -4.63 3.37 -6.97
C ARG A 38 -3.94 2.02 -6.78
N PRO A 39 -3.23 1.78 -5.66
CA PRO A 39 -2.60 0.50 -5.39
C PRO A 39 -3.67 -0.55 -5.08
N CYS A 40 -3.74 -1.59 -5.90
CA CYS A 40 -4.75 -2.63 -5.80
C CYS A 40 -4.09 -4.00 -5.58
N LYS A 41 -4.72 -4.83 -4.74
CA LYS A 41 -4.45 -6.26 -4.68
C LYS A 41 -5.30 -6.96 -5.73
N VAL A 42 -4.67 -7.74 -6.59
CA VAL A 42 -5.33 -8.48 -7.68
C VAL A 42 -6.13 -9.64 -7.10
N VAL A 43 -7.44 -9.64 -7.32
CA VAL A 43 -8.34 -10.73 -6.91
C VAL A 43 -8.67 -11.70 -8.04
N GLU A 44 -8.57 -11.23 -9.29
CA GLU A 44 -8.80 -12.02 -10.49
C GLU A 44 -7.90 -11.54 -11.64
N VAL A 45 -7.42 -12.50 -12.44
CA VAL A 45 -6.72 -12.23 -13.70
C VAL A 45 -7.30 -13.16 -14.75
N SER A 46 -7.78 -12.60 -15.85
CA SER A 46 -8.15 -13.37 -17.04
C SER A 46 -7.27 -12.97 -18.22
N THR A 47 -6.93 -13.92 -19.08
CA THR A 47 -6.10 -13.68 -20.27
C THR A 47 -6.86 -14.11 -21.51
N SER A 48 -7.05 -13.19 -22.45
CA SER A 48 -7.75 -13.44 -23.71
C SER A 48 -6.83 -13.18 -24.91
N LYS A 49 -6.95 -13.97 -25.98
CA LYS A 49 -6.28 -13.69 -27.26
C LYS A 49 -7.22 -12.92 -28.19
N THR A 50 -6.75 -11.84 -28.80
CA THR A 50 -7.54 -11.12 -29.82
C THR A 50 -7.35 -11.76 -31.21
N GLY A 51 -7.95 -12.93 -31.44
CA GLY A 51 -7.90 -13.64 -32.72
C GLY A 51 -6.65 -14.50 -32.94
N LYS A 52 -6.44 -14.98 -34.18
CA LYS A 52 -5.41 -15.97 -34.54
C LYS A 52 -3.96 -15.49 -34.32
N HIS A 53 -3.69 -14.22 -34.62
CA HIS A 53 -2.36 -13.60 -34.53
C HIS A 53 -2.28 -12.47 -33.50
N GLY A 54 -3.35 -12.24 -32.73
CA GLY A 54 -3.40 -11.15 -31.78
C GLY A 54 -2.59 -11.41 -30.51
N HIS A 55 -2.07 -10.33 -29.94
CA HIS A 55 -1.44 -10.37 -28.63
C HIS A 55 -2.46 -10.73 -27.54
N ALA A 56 -2.01 -11.47 -26.54
CA ALA A 56 -2.84 -11.74 -25.38
C ALA A 56 -3.05 -10.45 -24.57
N LYS A 57 -4.26 -10.23 -24.08
CA LYS A 57 -4.65 -9.14 -23.18
C LYS A 57 -4.98 -9.73 -21.81
N CYS A 58 -4.44 -9.12 -20.77
CA CYS A 58 -4.75 -9.44 -19.38
C CYS A 58 -5.86 -8.48 -18.91
N HIS A 59 -6.98 -9.03 -18.45
CA HIS A 59 -7.99 -8.28 -17.71
C HIS A 59 -7.79 -8.54 -16.22
N PHE A 60 -7.52 -7.47 -15.49
CA PHE A 60 -7.27 -7.47 -14.06
C PHE A 60 -8.50 -6.97 -13.34
N VAL A 61 -8.84 -7.68 -12.27
CA VAL A 61 -9.76 -7.20 -11.25
C VAL A 61 -8.98 -7.07 -9.95
N GLY A 62 -8.92 -5.86 -9.43
CA GLY A 62 -8.22 -5.52 -8.20
C GLY A 62 -9.14 -4.90 -7.15
N ILE A 63 -8.76 -5.03 -5.89
CA ILE A 63 -9.36 -4.31 -4.77
C ILE A 63 -8.32 -3.31 -4.26
N ASP A 64 -8.69 -2.03 -4.22
CA ASP A 64 -7.86 -0.98 -3.64
C ASP A 64 -7.61 -1.28 -2.16
N ILE A 65 -6.33 -1.28 -1.76
CA ILE A 65 -5.92 -1.76 -0.42
C ILE A 65 -6.27 -0.80 0.72
N PHE A 66 -6.68 0.44 0.42
CA PHE A 66 -7.02 1.45 1.41
C PHE A 66 -8.53 1.73 1.51
N THR A 67 -9.24 1.62 0.39
CA THR A 67 -10.66 1.98 0.29
C THR A 67 -11.57 0.79 0.04
N ALA A 68 -11.01 -0.41 -0.16
CA ALA A 68 -11.72 -1.63 -0.49
C ALA A 68 -12.58 -1.55 -1.77
N LYS A 69 -12.40 -0.52 -2.60
CA LYS A 69 -13.14 -0.36 -3.85
C LYS A 69 -12.60 -1.30 -4.92
N LYS A 70 -13.51 -1.99 -5.61
CA LYS A 70 -13.20 -2.82 -6.77
C LYS A 70 -12.83 -1.93 -7.96
N LEU A 71 -11.70 -2.22 -8.59
CA LEU A 71 -11.20 -1.54 -9.80
C LEU A 71 -10.79 -2.59 -10.84
N GLU A 72 -10.92 -2.24 -12.12
CA GLU A 72 -10.63 -3.15 -13.22
C GLU A 72 -9.82 -2.41 -14.30
N ASP A 73 -8.95 -3.17 -14.98
CA ASP A 73 -8.15 -2.68 -16.11
C ASP A 73 -7.83 -3.78 -17.11
N ILE A 74 -7.58 -3.41 -18.37
CA ILE A 74 -7.18 -4.33 -19.44
C ILE A 74 -5.87 -3.86 -20.05
N VAL A 75 -4.82 -4.66 -19.90
CA VAL A 75 -3.48 -4.33 -20.37
C VAL A 75 -2.97 -5.44 -21.30
N PRO A 76 -2.32 -5.12 -22.43
CA PRO A 76 -1.67 -6.16 -23.24
C PRO A 76 -0.60 -6.88 -22.41
N SER A 77 -0.56 -8.21 -22.51
CA SER A 77 0.32 -9.07 -21.70
C SER A 77 1.82 -8.76 -21.80
N SER A 78 2.26 -8.13 -22.89
CA SER A 78 3.64 -7.70 -23.11
C SER A 78 3.99 -6.33 -22.55
N HIS A 79 2.99 -5.53 -22.15
CA HIS A 79 3.24 -4.20 -21.62
C HIS A 79 3.61 -4.28 -20.13
N ASN A 80 4.42 -3.31 -19.69
CA ASN A 80 4.70 -3.12 -18.27
C ASN A 80 3.55 -2.36 -17.61
N CYS A 81 3.23 -2.78 -16.40
CA CYS A 81 2.35 -2.10 -15.45
C CYS A 81 3.17 -1.63 -14.26
N ASP A 82 2.69 -0.62 -13.55
CA ASP A 82 3.24 -0.24 -12.26
C ASP A 82 2.76 -1.21 -11.17
N ALA A 83 3.70 -1.81 -10.44
CA ALA A 83 3.44 -2.56 -9.23
C ALA A 83 3.90 -1.72 -8.02
N PRO A 84 3.05 -1.49 -7.00
CA PRO A 84 3.45 -0.72 -5.83
C PRO A 84 4.37 -1.54 -4.91
N HIS A 85 5.29 -0.84 -4.24
CA HIS A 85 5.98 -1.41 -3.09
C HIS A 85 5.02 -1.44 -1.89
N VAL A 86 4.67 -2.64 -1.41
CA VAL A 86 3.77 -2.84 -0.26
C VAL A 86 4.55 -3.53 0.85
N ASN A 87 4.80 -2.80 1.92
CA ASN A 87 5.46 -3.32 3.12
C ASN A 87 4.45 -3.39 4.27
N ARG A 88 4.56 -4.45 5.07
CA ARG A 88 3.82 -4.59 6.32
C ARG A 88 4.82 -4.54 7.46
N THR A 89 4.54 -3.67 8.42
CA THR A 89 5.29 -3.57 9.67
C THR A 89 4.30 -3.70 10.80
N ASP A 90 4.55 -4.64 11.71
CA ASP A 90 3.74 -4.80 12.90
C ASP A 90 4.29 -3.86 13.99
N TYR A 91 3.38 -3.23 14.73
CA TYR A 91 3.70 -2.32 15.83
C TYR A 91 2.90 -2.71 17.07
N GLN A 92 3.43 -2.42 18.25
CA GLN A 92 2.69 -2.56 19.50
C GLN A 92 1.94 -1.27 19.79
N LEU A 93 0.62 -1.37 19.97
CA LEU A 93 -0.20 -0.25 20.42
C LEU A 93 0.08 0.02 21.89
N ILE A 94 0.42 1.27 22.23
CA ILE A 94 0.73 1.67 23.61
C ILE A 94 -0.24 2.72 24.15
N ASP A 95 -0.85 3.52 23.29
CA ASP A 95 -1.85 4.52 23.69
C ASP A 95 -2.81 4.88 22.56
N ILE A 96 -4.01 5.31 22.94
CA ILE A 96 -5.04 5.86 22.04
C ILE A 96 -5.45 7.22 22.59
N SER A 97 -5.05 8.28 21.89
CA SER A 97 -5.39 9.65 22.26
C SER A 97 -6.88 9.96 22.06
N GLU A 98 -7.42 10.90 22.84
CA GLU A 98 -8.82 11.35 22.76
C GLU A 98 -9.19 11.93 21.38
N ASP A 99 -8.21 12.48 20.65
CA ASP A 99 -8.36 13.03 19.31
C ASP A 99 -8.28 11.97 18.19
N GLY A 100 -8.13 10.69 18.55
CA GLY A 100 -8.16 9.53 17.66
C GLY A 100 -6.82 9.17 17.01
N PHE A 101 -5.72 9.81 17.41
CA PHE A 101 -4.37 9.35 17.07
C PHE A 101 -3.96 8.17 17.97
N VAL A 102 -3.08 7.32 17.44
CA VAL A 102 -2.52 6.18 18.17
C VAL A 102 -1.02 6.36 18.35
N SER A 103 -0.54 5.99 19.54
CA SER A 103 0.88 5.90 19.83
C SER A 103 1.31 4.45 19.67
N LEU A 104 2.27 4.22 18.77
CA LEU A 104 2.73 2.88 18.41
C LEU A 104 4.22 2.71 18.75
N LEU A 105 4.56 1.68 19.52
CA LEU A 105 5.94 1.31 19.81
C LEU A 105 6.55 0.55 18.63
N THR A 106 7.68 1.07 18.16
CA THR A 106 8.52 0.44 17.13
C THR A 106 9.52 -0.52 17.75
N GLU A 107 10.05 -1.46 16.97
CA GLU A 107 11.11 -2.39 17.40
C GLU A 107 12.37 -1.67 17.91
N SER A 108 12.62 -0.44 17.42
CA SER A 108 13.74 0.39 17.86
C SER A 108 13.56 1.03 19.25
N GLY A 109 12.41 0.86 19.90
CA GLY A 109 12.06 1.52 21.17
C GLY A 109 11.52 2.95 21.02
N ASN A 110 11.45 3.48 19.80
CA ASN A 110 10.82 4.78 19.52
C ASN A 110 9.29 4.65 19.35
N THR A 111 8.58 5.76 19.50
CA THR A 111 7.14 5.85 19.25
C THR A 111 6.82 6.41 17.85
N LYS A 112 5.67 6.01 17.32
CA LYS A 112 5.10 6.49 16.08
C LYS A 112 3.67 6.97 16.34
N ASP A 113 3.50 8.28 16.36
CA ASP A 113 2.27 8.93 16.85
C ASP A 113 1.48 9.64 15.74
N ASN A 114 1.87 9.39 14.48
CA ASN A 114 1.32 10.08 13.31
C ASN A 114 0.23 9.29 12.57
N LEU A 115 -0.28 8.22 13.17
CA LEU A 115 -1.35 7.39 12.61
C LEU A 115 -2.64 7.60 13.40
N ARG A 116 -3.76 7.51 12.70
CA ARG A 116 -5.10 7.55 13.29
C ARG A 116 -5.72 6.17 13.31
N LEU A 117 -6.67 6.00 14.22
CA LEU A 117 -7.56 4.84 14.20
C LEU A 117 -8.21 4.67 12.81
N PRO A 118 -8.42 3.41 12.36
CA PRO A 118 -9.02 3.14 11.07
C PRO A 118 -10.48 3.61 11.03
N THR A 119 -10.96 3.93 9.82
CA THR A 119 -12.35 4.35 9.60
C THR A 119 -13.33 3.19 9.46
N ASP A 120 -12.83 1.96 9.34
CA ASP A 120 -13.67 0.76 9.33
C ASP A 120 -14.19 0.48 10.74
N GLU A 121 -15.52 0.47 10.90
CA GLU A 121 -16.17 0.38 12.22
C GLU A 121 -15.88 -0.95 12.94
N ASN A 122 -15.80 -2.06 12.18
CA ASN A 122 -15.52 -3.37 12.77
C ASN A 122 -14.09 -3.43 13.29
N LEU A 123 -13.12 -2.97 12.50
CA LEU A 123 -11.71 -2.92 12.91
C LEU A 123 -11.49 -1.93 14.06
N LEU A 124 -12.20 -0.79 14.04
CA LEU A 124 -12.16 0.19 15.11
C LEU A 124 -12.63 -0.39 16.45
N SER A 125 -13.76 -1.10 16.45
CA SER A 125 -14.27 -1.78 17.66
C SER A 125 -13.25 -2.78 18.18
N GLN A 126 -12.73 -3.66 17.32
CA GLN A 126 -11.75 -4.67 17.70
C GLN A 126 -10.48 -4.07 18.32
N ILE A 127 -9.98 -2.96 17.80
CA ILE A 127 -8.80 -2.29 18.35
C ILE A 127 -9.11 -1.71 19.73
N LYS A 128 -10.25 -1.04 19.90
CA LYS A 128 -10.63 -0.45 21.19
C LYS A 128 -10.90 -1.52 22.25
N ASP A 129 -11.64 -2.56 21.89
CA ASP A 129 -12.00 -3.66 22.78
C ASP A 129 -10.77 -4.50 23.16
N GLY A 130 -9.80 -4.63 22.25
CA GLY A 130 -8.55 -5.36 22.52
C GLY A 130 -7.50 -4.57 23.30
N PHE A 131 -7.64 -3.24 23.37
CA PHE A 131 -6.74 -2.36 24.14
C PHE A 131 -7.25 -2.10 25.56
N ALA A 132 -8.57 -2.12 25.76
CA ALA A 132 -9.23 -2.01 27.06
C ALA A 132 -8.92 -3.20 27.98
#